data_AF-A0A535ZF79-F1
#
_entry.id   AF-A0A535ZF79-F1
#
_cell.length_a   1.000
_cell.length_b   1.000
_cell.length_c   1.000
_cell.angle_alpha   90.00
_cell.angle_beta   90.00
_cell.angle_gamma   90.00
#
_symmetry.space_group_name_H-M   'P 1'
#
loop_
_entity.id
_entity.type
_entity.pdbx_description
1 polymer ?
#
loop_
_entity_poly.entity_id
_entity_poly.type
_entity_poly.pdbx_seq_one_letter_code
_entity_poly.pdbx_strand_id
1 'polypeptide(L)'
;MGTSADDYDSRVLANFVGAGGRLLGIPAQRKKRLVILRWLAEEFQPGRRYPEPEVNQVIGRRHLDFATLRRLLVDEELMQRRSGVYWRTGSVPNVGHDPEAWPKLPSESP
;
A
#
# COMPACT_ATOMS: atom_id res chain seq x y z
N MET A 1 6.11 -14.25 -23.63
CA MET A 1 6.80 -15.05 -22.60
C MET A 1 6.45 -14.45 -21.25
N GLY A 2 5.48 -15.03 -20.52
CA GLY A 2 5.22 -14.64 -19.14
C GLY A 2 6.40 -15.09 -18.29
N THR A 3 7.00 -14.18 -17.53
CA THR A 3 8.09 -14.52 -16.61
C THR A 3 7.55 -15.43 -15.51
N SER A 4 8.36 -16.40 -15.06
CA SER A 4 7.97 -17.34 -13.99
C SER A 4 7.53 -16.67 -12.68
N ALA A 5 7.89 -15.39 -12.49
CA ALA A 5 7.44 -14.58 -11.37
C ALA A 5 5.96 -14.19 -11.49
N ASP A 6 5.48 -13.85 -12.69
CA ASP A 6 4.08 -13.47 -12.93
C ASP A 6 3.11 -14.64 -12.72
N ASP A 7 3.52 -15.84 -13.13
CA ASP A 7 2.76 -17.08 -12.89
C ASP A 7 2.69 -17.44 -11.39
N TYR A 8 3.79 -17.26 -10.66
CA TYR A 8 3.80 -17.45 -9.21
C TYR A 8 2.90 -16.44 -8.50
N ASP A 9 3.00 -15.15 -8.85
CA ASP A 9 2.22 -14.08 -8.25
C ASP A 9 0.72 -14.29 -8.52
N SER A 10 0.36 -14.62 -9.76
CA SER A 10 -1.01 -14.96 -10.17
C SER A 10 -1.58 -16.13 -9.37
N ARG A 11 -0.80 -17.20 -9.16
CA ARG A 11 -1.24 -18.33 -8.32
C ARG A 11 -1.45 -17.92 -6.88
N VAL A 12 -0.57 -17.10 -6.32
CA VAL A 12 -0.74 -16.60 -4.95
C VAL A 12 -2.01 -15.76 -4.85
N LEU A 13 -2.24 -14.83 -5.78
CA LEU A 13 -3.45 -14.02 -5.81
C LEU A 13 -4.70 -14.88 -5.93
N ALA A 14 -4.73 -15.87 -6.83
CA ALA A 14 -5.88 -16.77 -7.00
C ALA A 14 -6.21 -17.60 -5.75
N ASN A 15 -5.23 -17.89 -4.89
CA ASN A 15 -5.45 -18.66 -3.66
C ASN A 15 -5.89 -17.78 -2.47
N PHE A 16 -5.49 -16.51 -2.44
CA PHE A 16 -5.71 -15.63 -1.28
C PHE A 16 -6.73 -14.53 -1.55
N VAL A 17 -7.03 -14.21 -2.81
CA VAL A 17 -8.01 -13.19 -3.20
C VAL A 17 -9.25 -13.88 -3.75
N GLY A 18 -10.38 -13.67 -3.07
CA GLY A 18 -11.67 -14.22 -3.49
C GLY A 18 -12.24 -13.51 -4.73
N ALA A 19 -13.27 -14.10 -5.34
CA ALA A 19 -13.90 -13.59 -6.57
C ALA A 19 -14.43 -12.14 -6.47
N GLY A 20 -14.74 -11.65 -5.26
CA GLY A 20 -15.13 -10.26 -5.01
C GLY A 20 -13.96 -9.30 -4.80
N GLY A 21 -12.72 -9.72 -5.07
CA GLY A 21 -11.53 -8.91 -4.84
C GLY A 21 -11.23 -8.67 -3.36
N ARG A 22 -11.72 -9.52 -2.46
CA ARG A 22 -11.39 -9.47 -1.02
C ARG A 22 -10.27 -10.43 -0.71
N LEU A 23 -9.35 -9.97 0.14
CA LEU A 23 -8.33 -10.84 0.70
C LEU A 23 -9.01 -11.80 1.69
N LEU A 24 -8.77 -13.10 1.53
CA LEU A 24 -9.32 -14.15 2.38
C LEU A 24 -8.51 -14.34 3.66
N GLY A 25 -7.22 -13.99 3.62
CA GLY A 25 -6.34 -14.01 4.79
C GLY A 25 -4.94 -13.52 4.45
N ILE A 26 -4.17 -13.17 5.48
CA ILE A 26 -2.79 -12.68 5.33
C ILE A 26 -1.84 -13.89 5.35
N PRO A 27 -1.08 -14.16 4.26
CA PRO A 27 -0.16 -15.29 4.24
C PRO A 27 0.98 -15.12 5.25
N ALA A 28 1.31 -16.20 5.96
CA ALA A 28 2.44 -16.23 6.90
C ALA A 28 3.80 -16.17 6.19
N GLN A 29 3.91 -16.74 4.98
CA GLN A 29 5.14 -16.74 4.20
C GLN A 29 5.40 -15.35 3.60
N ARG A 30 6.54 -14.73 3.95
CA ARG A 30 6.93 -13.39 3.47
C ARG A 30 6.84 -13.24 1.96
N LYS A 31 7.29 -14.23 1.17
CA LYS A 31 7.23 -14.18 -0.29
C LYS A 31 5.80 -14.06 -0.82
N LYS A 32 4.86 -14.86 -0.30
CA LYS A 32 3.44 -14.76 -0.68
C LYS A 32 2.82 -13.45 -0.21
N ARG A 33 3.16 -13.04 1.02
CA ARG A 33 2.71 -11.77 1.61
C ARG A 33 3.12 -10.58 0.75
N LEU A 34 4.34 -10.55 0.26
CA LEU A 34 4.81 -9.50 -0.65
C LEU A 34 3.96 -9.40 -1.93
N VAL A 35 3.55 -10.53 -2.51
CA VAL A 35 2.64 -10.53 -3.68
C VAL A 35 1.31 -9.86 -3.33
N ILE A 36 0.71 -10.26 -2.20
CA ILE A 36 -0.55 -9.67 -1.74
C ILE A 36 -0.41 -8.18 -1.45
N LEU A 37 0.68 -7.77 -0.81
CA LEU A 37 0.91 -6.36 -0.48
C LEU A 37 1.17 -5.52 -1.74
N ARG A 38 1.87 -6.06 -2.75
CA ARG A 38 2.06 -5.39 -4.03
C ARG A 38 0.73 -5.16 -4.74
N TRP A 39 -0.10 -6.20 -4.83
CA TRP A 39 -1.45 -6.11 -5.38
C TRP A 39 -2.31 -5.09 -4.61
N LEU A 40 -2.27 -5.11 -3.28
CA LEU A 40 -2.99 -4.13 -2.46
C LEU A 40 -2.46 -2.70 -2.65
N ALA A 41 -1.16 -2.53 -2.86
CA ALA A 41 -0.55 -1.24 -3.14
C ALA A 41 -1.02 -0.63 -4.47
N GLU A 42 -1.52 -1.44 -5.41
CA GLU A 42 -2.09 -0.96 -6.68
C GLU A 42 -3.39 -0.16 -6.50
N GLU A 43 -4.10 -0.37 -5.39
CA GLU A 43 -5.28 0.44 -5.02
C GLU A 43 -4.91 1.90 -4.71
N PHE A 44 -3.64 2.15 -4.39
CA PHE A 44 -3.13 3.47 -4.09
C PHE A 44 -2.48 4.09 -5.33
N GLN A 45 -2.97 5.28 -5.68
CA GLN A 45 -2.39 6.05 -6.77
C GLN A 45 -1.00 6.54 -6.37
N PRO A 46 -0.01 6.35 -7.25
CA PRO A 46 1.29 6.94 -7.05
C PRO A 46 1.23 8.48 -7.00
N GLY A 47 2.04 9.10 -6.15
CA GLY A 47 2.07 10.57 -6.00
C GLY A 47 0.89 11.18 -5.26
N ARG A 48 -0.16 10.38 -4.96
CA ARG A 48 -1.28 10.80 -4.12
C ARG A 48 -1.01 10.48 -2.65
N ARG A 49 -1.46 11.38 -1.79
CA ARG A 49 -1.43 11.21 -0.34
C ARG A 49 -2.81 10.86 0.19
N TYR A 50 -2.81 9.93 1.14
CA TYR A 50 -3.99 9.34 1.72
C TYR A 50 -3.93 9.53 3.23
N PRO A 51 -4.85 10.28 3.85
CA PRO A 51 -4.92 10.31 5.30
C PRO A 51 -5.27 8.92 5.84
N GLU A 52 -4.83 8.60 7.05
CA GLU A 52 -5.09 7.31 7.71
C GLU A 52 -6.54 6.81 7.61
N PRO A 53 -7.60 7.63 7.83
CA PRO A 53 -8.98 7.18 7.63
C PRO A 53 -9.28 6.75 6.19
N GLU A 54 -8.74 7.45 5.18
CA GLU A 54 -8.92 7.08 3.77
C GLU A 54 -8.19 5.76 3.45
N VAL A 55 -6.97 5.59 3.96
CA VAL A 55 -6.23 4.31 3.86
C VAL A 55 -7.02 3.18 4.48
N ASN A 56 -7.57 3.39 5.68
CA ASN A 56 -8.37 2.38 6.37
C ASN A 56 -9.62 2.02 5.56
N GLN A 57 -10.25 2.98 4.89
CA GLN A 57 -11.40 2.74 4.00
C GLN A 57 -10.99 1.95 2.75
N VAL A 58 -9.88 2.32 2.09
CA VAL A 58 -9.38 1.63 0.89
C VAL A 58 -9.05 0.17 1.23
N ILE A 59 -8.25 -0.05 2.27
CA ILE A 59 -7.87 -1.41 2.69
C ILE A 59 -9.10 -2.16 3.24
N GLY A 60 -9.98 -1.48 3.98
CA GLY A 60 -11.19 -2.05 4.57
C GLY A 60 -12.16 -2.67 3.56
N ARG A 61 -12.16 -2.19 2.30
CA ARG A 61 -12.91 -2.80 1.19
C ARG A 61 -12.37 -4.18 0.82
N ARG A 62 -11.07 -4.41 1.05
CA ARG A 62 -10.33 -5.61 0.69
C ARG A 62 -10.21 -6.58 1.87
N HIS A 63 -9.99 -6.08 3.10
CA HIS A 63 -9.85 -6.89 4.32
C HIS A 63 -10.16 -6.07 5.59
N LEU A 64 -10.73 -6.72 6.62
CA LEU A 64 -11.09 -6.06 7.88
C LEU A 64 -9.86 -5.68 8.73
N ASP A 65 -8.80 -6.48 8.70
CA ASP A 65 -7.49 -6.15 9.32
C ASP A 65 -6.68 -5.10 8.55
N PHE A 66 -7.28 -3.94 8.27
CA PHE A 66 -6.60 -2.82 7.61
C PHE A 66 -5.40 -2.31 8.41
N ALA A 67 -5.42 -2.41 9.75
CA ALA A 67 -4.32 -2.01 10.60
C ALA A 67 -3.05 -2.85 10.34
N THR A 68 -3.20 -4.16 10.24
CA THR A 68 -2.10 -5.10 9.97
C THR A 68 -1.54 -4.87 8.57
N LEU A 69 -2.41 -4.80 7.56
CA LEU A 69 -2.01 -4.58 6.17
C LEU A 69 -1.31 -3.23 5.99
N ARG A 70 -1.82 -2.16 6.59
CA ARG A 70 -1.20 -0.83 6.57
C ARG A 70 0.21 -0.84 7.16
N ARG A 71 0.40 -1.55 8.28
CA ARG A 71 1.73 -1.70 8.89
C ARG A 71 2.67 -2.49 7.98
N LEU A 72 2.19 -3.59 7.39
CA LEU A 72 2.97 -4.42 6.47
C LEU A 72 3.36 -3.68 5.18
N LEU A 73 2.47 -2.84 4.64
CA LEU A 73 2.74 -2.01 3.46
C LEU A 73 3.91 -1.03 3.72
N VAL A 74 4.00 -0.50 4.94
CA VAL A 74 5.11 0.36 5.36
C VAL A 74 6.37 -0.44 5.67
N ASP A 75 6.23 -1.57 6.36
CA ASP A 75 7.34 -2.47 6.74
C ASP A 75 8.09 -3.03 5.53
N GLU A 76 7.36 -3.37 4.45
CA GLU A 76 7.95 -3.83 3.18
C GLU A 76 8.22 -2.67 2.19
N GLU A 77 8.23 -1.42 2.67
CA GLU A 77 8.60 -0.19 1.93
C GLU A 77 7.73 0.13 0.69
N LEU A 78 6.56 -0.51 0.56
CA LEU A 78 5.61 -0.28 -0.54
C LEU A 78 4.80 1.01 -0.36
N MET A 79 4.67 1.46 0.89
CA MET A 79 4.13 2.77 1.25
C MET A 79 5.01 3.44 2.29
N GLN A 80 4.95 4.76 2.37
CA GLN A 80 5.51 5.54 3.45
C GLN A 80 4.40 6.22 4.26
N ARG A 81 4.72 6.59 5.50
CA ARG A 81 3.83 7.30 6.42
C ARG A 81 4.54 8.47 7.07
N ARG A 82 3.86 9.62 7.17
CA ARG A 82 4.27 10.78 7.98
C ARG A 82 3.05 11.50 8.53
N SER A 83 3.06 11.80 9.83
CA SER A 83 1.99 12.55 10.54
C SER A 83 0.57 12.05 10.24
N GLY A 84 0.37 10.72 10.19
CA GLY A 84 -0.94 10.13 9.89
C GLY A 84 -1.34 10.15 8.41
N VAL A 85 -0.46 10.57 7.52
CA VAL A 85 -0.65 10.56 6.06
C VAL A 85 0.22 9.49 5.43
N TYR A 86 -0.32 8.80 4.44
CA TYR A 86 0.31 7.70 3.72
C TYR A 86 0.45 8.00 2.23
N TRP A 87 1.46 7.44 1.59
CA TRP A 87 1.60 7.49 0.12
C TRP A 87 2.34 6.26 -0.40
N ARG A 88 2.06 5.87 -1.64
CA ARG A 88 2.71 4.75 -2.31
C ARG A 88 4.14 5.10 -2.71
N THR A 89 5.09 4.22 -2.40
CA THR A 89 6.48 4.33 -2.83
C THR A 89 6.59 3.85 -4.28
N GLY A 90 7.13 4.66 -5.20
CA GLY A 90 7.35 4.23 -6.58
C GLY A 90 7.04 5.21 -7.72
N SER A 91 6.44 6.40 -7.47
CA SER A 91 6.32 7.44 -8.52
C SER A 91 6.89 8.79 -8.18
N VAL A 92 7.41 8.98 -6.98
CA VAL A 92 8.25 10.14 -6.69
C VAL A 92 9.62 9.63 -6.29
N PRO A 93 10.70 10.01 -7.00
CA PRO A 93 12.02 9.92 -6.39
C PRO A 93 11.95 10.66 -5.06
N ASN A 94 12.55 10.08 -4.02
CA ASN A 94 12.72 10.70 -2.71
C ASN A 94 13.62 11.96 -2.82
N VAL A 95 13.14 13.02 -3.46
CA VAL A 95 13.80 14.32 -3.55
C VAL A 95 12.77 15.39 -3.25
N GLY A 96 12.69 15.78 -1.97
CA GLY A 96 12.60 17.18 -1.54
C GLY A 96 11.51 18.09 -2.11
N HIS A 97 10.45 17.61 -2.75
CA HIS A 97 9.38 18.47 -3.23
C HIS A 97 8.06 18.04 -2.62
N ASP A 98 7.61 18.81 -1.64
CA ASP A 98 6.21 18.81 -1.25
C ASP A 98 5.37 19.24 -2.48
N PRO A 99 4.45 18.40 -2.99
CA PRO A 99 3.41 18.85 -3.90
C PRO A 99 2.63 20.00 -3.26
N GLU A 100 2.28 20.99 -4.07
CA GLU A 100 1.61 22.26 -3.70
C GLU A 100 0.32 22.08 -2.86
N ALA A 101 -0.26 20.88 -2.82
CA ALA A 101 -1.43 20.51 -2.04
C ALA A 101 -1.16 20.13 -0.56
N TRP A 102 0.07 20.27 -0.05
CA TRP A 102 0.31 20.16 1.39
C TRP A 102 -0.23 21.42 2.09
N PRO A 103 -1.16 21.33 3.08
CA PRO A 103 -1.35 22.45 3.99
C PRO A 103 -0.03 22.60 4.73
N LYS A 104 0.79 23.55 4.26
CA LYS A 104 1.99 24.03 4.94
C LYS A 104 1.68 24.10 6.42
N LEU A 105 2.22 23.14 7.19
CA LEU A 105 2.27 23.24 8.64
C LEU A 105 2.83 24.62 8.94
N PRO A 106 2.29 25.37 9.93
CA PRO A 106 2.81 26.68 10.23
C PRO A 106 4.32 26.54 10.41
N SER A 107 5.05 27.22 9.54
CA SER A 107 6.49 27.33 9.57
C SER A 107 6.87 27.84 10.96
N GLU A 108 7.38 26.94 11.81
CA GLU A 108 8.05 27.35 13.03
C GLU A 108 9.37 28.01 12.61
N SER A 109 9.29 29.34 12.45
CA SER A 109 10.44 30.25 12.54
C SER A 109 10.97 30.24 13.96
N PRO A 110 12.30 30.33 14.13
CA PRO A 110 12.89 31.64 14.41
C PRO A 110 13.83 32.14 13.31
#